data_AF-A0A3D8I0Z9-F1
#
_entry.id   AF-A0A3D8I0Z9-F1
#
_cell.length_a   1.000
_cell.length_b   1.000
_cell.length_c   1.000
_cell.angle_alpha   90.00
_cell.angle_beta   90.00
_cell.angle_gamma   90.00
#
_symmetry.space_group_name_H-M   'P 1'
#
loop_
_entity.id
_entity.type
_entity.pdbx_description
1 polymer ?
#
loop_
_entity_poly.entity_id
_entity_poly.type
_entity_poly.pdbx_seq_one_letter_code
_entity_poly.pdbx_strand_id
1 'polypeptide(L)'
;TLNNNASSTITSITNNANATIDTLENTTGSTITTLTNMQNATINNLNNSGTITNDFTNSGSITNLTNKSSGQFKGLTNSDSITSLDNQANATIETLTNNQTITTLTNSGTITNGITNSGQNATITTLTNTNTTLSSLTNSGTITTLNNNASSTITSITNNANAKIDNVNNNAIITTLSNTTNGTIDNVSNSGTFTTLDNQGTLTTLTNNANATLTTLTNQQNATLTTLTNNGNITNLTNSGTLTTLNNNQHIHTYT
;
A
#
# COMPACT_ATOMS: atom_id res chain seq x y z
N THR A 1 -22.09 13.81 16.16
CA THR A 1 -21.47 14.41 14.96
C THR A 1 -20.76 15.69 15.32
N LEU A 2 -19.52 15.85 14.89
CA LEU A 2 -18.73 17.09 14.92
C LEU A 2 -18.54 17.52 13.47
N ASN A 3 -18.93 18.75 13.14
CA ASN A 3 -18.88 19.26 11.77
C ASN A 3 -18.06 20.55 11.72
N ASN A 4 -16.97 20.54 10.96
CA ASN A 4 -16.20 21.73 10.60
C ASN A 4 -16.74 22.26 9.27
N ASN A 5 -17.59 23.28 9.35
CA ASN A 5 -18.28 23.86 8.19
C ASN A 5 -17.30 24.59 7.25
N ALA A 6 -17.73 24.80 6.01
CA ALA A 6 -16.91 25.40 4.96
C ALA A 6 -16.28 26.72 5.43
N SER A 7 -15.02 26.92 5.05
CA SER A 7 -14.21 28.10 5.42
C SER A 7 -13.98 28.30 6.94
N SER A 8 -14.35 27.33 7.78
CA SER A 8 -14.09 27.37 9.22
C SER A 8 -12.75 26.73 9.57
N THR A 9 -12.15 27.17 10.67
CA THR A 9 -10.92 26.60 11.21
C THR A 9 -11.15 26.07 12.62
N ILE A 10 -10.86 24.80 12.85
CA ILE A 10 -10.73 24.22 14.19
C ILE A 10 -9.25 24.02 14.47
N THR A 11 -8.70 24.69 15.48
CA THR A 11 -7.28 24.61 15.79
C THR A 11 -6.87 23.24 16.35
N SER A 12 -7.72 22.62 17.16
CA SER A 12 -7.41 21.31 17.74
C SER A 12 -8.66 20.51 18.02
N ILE A 13 -8.63 19.23 17.66
CA ILE A 13 -9.56 18.20 18.10
C ILE A 13 -8.73 17.09 18.75
N THR A 14 -9.00 16.82 20.02
CA THR A 14 -8.47 15.65 20.72
C THR A 14 -9.63 14.75 21.10
N ASN A 15 -9.72 13.58 20.49
CA ASN A 15 -10.64 12.54 20.94
C ASN A 15 -9.96 11.78 22.08
N ASN A 16 -10.30 12.15 23.31
CA ASN A 16 -9.69 11.61 24.52
C ASN A 16 -9.94 10.10 24.67
N ALA A 17 -9.13 9.43 25.48
CA ALA A 17 -9.28 8.00 25.74
C ALA A 17 -10.73 7.64 26.15
N ASN A 18 -11.26 6.55 25.58
CA ASN A 18 -12.63 6.07 25.75
C ASN A 18 -13.73 7.00 25.23
N ALA A 19 -13.40 8.16 24.65
CA ALA A 19 -14.38 9.01 23.99
C ALA A 19 -14.72 8.46 22.60
N THR A 20 -15.93 8.76 22.15
CA THR A 20 -16.40 8.36 20.82
C THR A 20 -16.83 9.59 20.03
N ILE A 21 -16.27 9.76 18.84
CA ILE A 21 -16.80 10.65 17.82
C ILE A 21 -17.50 9.79 16.78
N ASP A 22 -18.83 9.84 16.78
CA ASP A 22 -19.60 9.04 15.82
C ASP A 22 -19.38 9.49 14.37
N THR A 23 -19.27 10.79 14.12
CA THR A 23 -18.88 11.32 12.80
C THR A 23 -18.14 12.62 12.97
N LEU A 24 -16.96 12.71 12.37
CA LEU A 24 -16.21 13.93 12.16
C LEU A 24 -16.28 14.28 10.67
N GLU A 25 -16.91 15.41 10.34
CA GLU A 25 -16.93 15.95 8.98
C GLU A 25 -16.05 17.20 8.92
N ASN A 26 -15.02 17.18 8.07
CA ASN A 26 -14.24 18.35 7.70
C ASN A 26 -14.60 18.72 6.26
N THR A 27 -15.47 19.71 6.09
CA THR A 27 -16.06 20.01 4.77
C THR A 27 -15.07 20.71 3.81
N THR A 28 -15.44 20.84 2.54
CA THR A 28 -14.59 21.49 1.54
C THR A 28 -14.26 22.93 1.97
N GLY A 29 -12.97 23.27 1.90
CA GLY A 29 -12.46 24.60 2.27
C GLY A 29 -12.33 24.85 3.78
N SER A 30 -12.73 23.91 4.64
CA SER A 30 -12.48 24.03 6.08
C SER A 30 -11.12 23.45 6.48
N THR A 31 -10.59 23.93 7.60
CA THR A 31 -9.27 23.51 8.11
C THR A 31 -9.40 22.95 9.52
N ILE A 32 -8.81 21.78 9.76
CA ILE A 32 -8.50 21.31 11.12
C ILE A 32 -6.98 21.37 11.25
N THR A 33 -6.47 22.14 12.20
CA THR A 33 -5.02 22.28 12.32
C THR A 33 -4.40 21.02 12.92
N THR A 34 -4.92 20.55 14.05
CA THR A 34 -4.48 19.33 14.72
C THR A 34 -5.67 18.42 15.00
N LEU A 35 -5.54 17.15 14.64
CA LEU A 35 -6.46 16.08 15.02
C LEU A 35 -5.66 14.99 15.72
N THR A 36 -6.18 14.46 16.82
CA THR A 36 -5.58 13.32 17.52
C THR A 36 -6.69 12.40 18.00
N ASN A 37 -6.57 11.11 17.70
CA ASN A 37 -7.41 10.06 18.28
C ASN A 37 -6.57 9.30 19.31
N MET A 38 -6.85 9.48 20.60
CA MET A 38 -6.05 8.86 21.65
C MET A 38 -6.30 7.35 21.76
N GLN A 39 -5.46 6.65 22.52
CA GLN A 39 -5.65 5.23 22.83
C GLN A 39 -7.04 4.96 23.41
N ASN A 40 -7.66 3.87 22.96
CA ASN A 40 -9.03 3.45 23.30
C ASN A 40 -10.13 4.45 22.90
N ALA A 41 -9.79 5.54 22.22
CA ALA A 41 -10.78 6.45 21.66
C ALA A 41 -11.27 5.93 20.31
N THR A 42 -12.54 6.15 20.02
CA THR A 42 -13.18 5.66 18.79
C THR A 42 -13.63 6.83 17.92
N ILE A 43 -13.32 6.78 16.62
CA ILE A 43 -13.99 7.59 15.60
C ILE A 43 -14.70 6.63 14.65
N ASN A 44 -16.03 6.65 14.59
CA ASN A 44 -16.74 5.75 13.67
C ASN A 44 -16.54 6.21 12.22
N ASN A 45 -16.77 7.49 11.94
CA ASN A 45 -16.57 8.04 10.59
C ASN A 45 -15.73 9.32 10.63
N LEU A 46 -14.60 9.31 9.92
CA LEU A 46 -13.79 10.49 9.66
C LEU A 46 -13.87 10.83 8.18
N ASN A 47 -14.66 11.85 7.85
CA ASN A 47 -14.86 12.33 6.49
C ASN A 47 -14.09 13.63 6.30
N ASN A 48 -13.03 13.59 5.51
CA ASN A 48 -12.21 14.75 5.19
C ASN A 48 -12.41 15.18 3.74
N SER A 49 -13.11 16.29 3.52
CA SER A 49 -13.13 17.06 2.28
C SER A 49 -12.31 18.37 2.39
N GLY A 50 -11.91 18.76 3.60
CA GLY A 50 -11.10 19.96 3.86
C GLY A 50 -9.62 19.65 4.00
N THR A 51 -8.92 20.47 4.77
CA THR A 51 -7.48 20.29 5.04
C THR A 51 -7.25 19.91 6.50
N ILE A 52 -6.43 18.87 6.74
CA ILE A 52 -5.82 18.56 8.03
C ILE A 52 -4.33 18.88 7.93
N THR A 53 -3.91 19.97 8.58
CA THR A 53 -2.61 20.61 8.26
C THR A 53 -1.44 20.01 9.00
N ASN A 54 -1.62 19.49 10.21
CA ASN A 54 -0.57 18.76 10.92
C ASN A 54 -0.72 17.26 10.70
N ASP A 55 0.32 16.51 11.03
CA ASP A 55 0.27 15.06 10.97
C ASP A 55 -0.83 14.54 11.91
N PHE A 56 -1.77 13.80 11.35
CA PHE A 56 -2.82 13.15 12.10
C PHE A 56 -2.27 11.85 12.70
N THR A 57 -2.34 11.73 14.03
CA THR A 57 -2.02 10.48 14.73
C THR A 57 -3.29 9.80 15.23
N ASN A 58 -3.52 8.57 14.75
CA ASN A 58 -4.55 7.67 15.24
C ASN A 58 -3.93 6.63 16.19
N SER A 59 -4.06 6.81 17.50
CA SER A 59 -3.65 5.82 18.51
C SER A 59 -4.81 4.98 19.05
N GLY A 60 -6.03 5.20 18.57
CA GLY A 60 -7.22 4.41 18.90
C GLY A 60 -7.85 3.77 17.65
N SER A 61 -9.15 3.57 17.69
CA SER A 61 -9.87 2.91 16.58
C SER A 61 -10.58 3.90 15.67
N ILE A 62 -10.44 3.70 14.36
CA ILE A 62 -11.29 4.34 13.34
C ILE A 62 -11.99 3.26 12.53
N THR A 63 -13.30 3.34 12.41
CA THR A 63 -14.03 2.40 11.54
C THR A 63 -13.84 2.81 10.07
N ASN A 64 -14.30 4.00 9.69
CA ASN A 64 -14.18 4.53 8.34
C ASN A 64 -13.41 5.84 8.34
N LEU A 65 -12.31 5.89 7.59
CA LEU A 65 -11.62 7.12 7.24
C LEU A 65 -11.74 7.33 5.73
N THR A 66 -12.44 8.38 5.34
CA THR A 66 -12.63 8.74 3.94
C THR A 66 -11.99 10.11 3.70
N ASN A 67 -10.89 10.12 2.96
CA ASN A 67 -10.34 11.33 2.37
C ASN A 67 -11.02 11.56 1.03
N LYS A 68 -12.06 12.40 1.04
CA LYS A 68 -12.91 12.72 -0.12
C LYS A 68 -12.15 13.57 -1.12
N SER A 69 -12.70 13.82 -2.31
CA SER A 69 -11.99 14.39 -3.46
C SER A 69 -11.25 15.72 -3.28
N SER A 70 -11.62 16.55 -2.30
CA SER A 70 -10.89 17.78 -1.96
C SER A 70 -10.09 17.69 -0.65
N GLY A 71 -10.15 16.52 -0.02
CA GLY A 71 -9.54 16.21 1.26
C GLY A 71 -8.03 16.17 1.16
N GLN A 72 -7.38 16.82 2.12
CA GLN A 72 -5.93 16.86 2.24
C GLN A 72 -5.53 16.45 3.65
N PHE A 73 -4.62 15.48 3.76
CA PHE A 73 -3.87 15.20 4.97
C PHE A 73 -2.39 15.52 4.73
N LYS A 74 -1.78 16.33 5.60
CA LYS A 74 -0.33 16.45 5.61
C LYS A 74 0.33 15.11 5.95
N GLY A 75 -0.13 14.43 6.99
CA GLY A 75 0.38 13.12 7.35
C GLY A 75 -0.68 12.30 8.02
N LEU A 76 -0.61 11.00 7.87
CA LEU A 76 -1.46 10.05 8.58
C LEU A 76 -0.59 8.96 9.18
N THR A 77 -0.56 8.90 10.50
CA THR A 77 0.09 7.84 11.26
C THR A 77 -0.96 7.02 11.97
N ASN A 78 -1.17 5.78 11.53
CA ASN A 78 -1.99 4.81 12.24
C ASN A 78 -1.13 4.01 13.23
N SER A 79 -1.37 4.23 14.52
CA SER A 79 -0.70 3.54 15.64
C SER A 79 -1.61 2.58 16.41
N ASP A 80 -2.81 2.32 15.90
CA ASP A 80 -3.70 1.27 16.41
C ASP A 80 -4.53 0.68 15.26
N SER A 81 -5.82 0.98 15.12
CA SER A 81 -6.64 0.34 14.08
C SER A 81 -7.38 1.35 13.18
N ILE A 82 -7.33 1.12 11.87
CA ILE A 82 -8.27 1.66 10.89
C ILE A 82 -8.92 0.49 10.15
N THR A 83 -10.24 0.39 10.18
CA THR A 83 -10.91 -0.70 9.43
C THR A 83 -10.90 -0.40 7.93
N SER A 84 -11.39 0.76 7.52
CA SER A 84 -11.38 1.19 6.13
C SER A 84 -10.74 2.57 5.98
N LEU A 85 -9.69 2.65 5.16
CA LEU A 85 -9.11 3.91 4.68
C LEU A 85 -9.37 4.03 3.18
N ASP A 86 -10.14 5.03 2.79
CA ASP A 86 -10.45 5.35 1.40
C ASP A 86 -9.89 6.73 1.05
N ASN A 87 -8.82 6.74 0.26
CA ASN A 87 -8.25 7.96 -0.33
C ASN A 87 -8.81 8.13 -1.75
N GLN A 88 -9.86 8.93 -1.90
CA GLN A 88 -10.61 9.04 -3.14
C GLN A 88 -9.87 9.83 -4.22
N ALA A 89 -10.35 9.74 -5.46
CA ALA A 89 -9.81 10.51 -6.58
C ALA A 89 -9.73 12.01 -6.24
N ASN A 90 -8.59 12.62 -6.59
CA ASN A 90 -8.19 14.01 -6.29
C ASN A 90 -7.86 14.33 -4.82
N ALA A 91 -8.13 13.41 -3.89
CA ALA A 91 -7.71 13.57 -2.51
C ALA A 91 -6.20 13.38 -2.37
N THR A 92 -5.59 14.05 -1.39
CA THR A 92 -4.15 13.94 -1.13
C THR A 92 -3.85 13.51 0.30
N ILE A 93 -2.89 12.62 0.45
CA ILE A 93 -2.18 12.33 1.70
C ILE A 93 -0.70 12.52 1.38
N GLU A 94 0.02 13.37 2.10
CA GLU A 94 1.46 13.52 1.81
C GLU A 94 2.21 12.23 2.18
N THR A 95 2.02 11.75 3.41
CA THR A 95 2.66 10.54 3.93
C THR A 95 1.65 9.67 4.68
N LEU A 96 1.63 8.36 4.38
CA LEU A 96 0.85 7.37 5.12
C LEU A 96 1.78 6.38 5.81
N THR A 97 1.79 6.40 7.14
CA THR A 97 2.50 5.41 7.97
C THR A 97 1.50 4.56 8.72
N ASN A 98 1.58 3.25 8.55
CA ASN A 98 0.86 2.28 9.35
C ASN A 98 1.83 1.56 10.28
N ASN A 99 1.69 1.72 11.59
CA ASN A 99 2.47 1.00 12.60
C ASN A 99 1.74 -0.23 13.13
N GLN A 100 0.42 -0.32 12.91
CA GLN A 100 -0.44 -1.37 13.47
C GLN A 100 -1.40 -1.87 12.37
N THR A 101 -2.71 -1.85 12.53
CA THR A 101 -3.62 -2.50 11.56
C THR A 101 -4.39 -1.52 10.70
N ILE A 102 -4.27 -1.67 9.39
CA ILE A 102 -5.27 -1.20 8.42
C ILE A 102 -5.92 -2.43 7.77
N THR A 103 -7.23 -2.60 7.90
CA THR A 103 -7.86 -3.78 7.27
C THR A 103 -7.96 -3.58 5.76
N THR A 104 -8.56 -2.48 5.31
CA THR A 104 -8.66 -2.13 3.89
C THR A 104 -8.12 -0.73 3.65
N LEU A 105 -7.22 -0.62 2.68
CA LEU A 105 -6.68 0.63 2.17
C LEU A 105 -6.97 0.71 0.67
N THR A 106 -7.85 1.62 0.27
CA THR A 106 -8.12 1.92 -1.13
C THR A 106 -7.50 3.26 -1.46
N ASN A 107 -6.61 3.28 -2.45
CA ASN A 107 -6.00 4.50 -2.96
C ASN A 107 -6.44 4.73 -4.40
N SER A 108 -7.29 5.75 -4.59
CA SER A 108 -7.64 6.35 -5.88
C SER A 108 -7.13 7.79 -6.02
N GLY A 109 -6.70 8.41 -4.93
CA GLY A 109 -6.09 9.73 -4.89
C GLY A 109 -4.56 9.67 -4.95
N THR A 110 -3.92 10.73 -4.49
CA THR A 110 -2.46 10.83 -4.44
C THR A 110 -1.96 10.54 -3.03
N ILE A 111 -0.97 9.65 -2.92
CA ILE A 111 -0.14 9.52 -1.71
C ILE A 111 1.29 9.88 -2.10
N THR A 112 1.70 11.11 -1.81
CA THR A 112 2.87 11.74 -2.44
C THR A 112 4.18 11.02 -2.09
N ASN A 113 4.41 10.77 -0.80
CA ASN A 113 5.62 10.14 -0.28
C ASN A 113 5.44 8.61 -0.08
N GLY A 114 4.35 8.06 -0.62
CA GLY A 114 4.05 6.64 -0.56
C GLY A 114 3.53 6.16 0.79
N ILE A 115 3.50 4.83 0.94
CA ILE A 115 2.99 4.13 2.10
C ILE A 115 4.14 3.42 2.80
N THR A 116 4.23 3.58 4.12
CA THR A 116 5.13 2.80 4.98
C THR A 116 4.31 1.92 5.91
N ASN A 117 4.37 0.59 5.73
CA ASN A 117 3.83 -0.39 6.67
C ASN A 117 4.95 -0.77 7.66
N SER A 118 5.05 0.00 8.75
CA SER A 118 6.22 0.15 9.61
C SER A 118 6.22 -0.79 10.81
N GLY A 119 7.16 -1.74 10.81
CA GLY A 119 7.41 -2.64 11.93
C GLY A 119 6.68 -3.98 11.83
N GLN A 120 7.11 -4.94 12.65
CA GLN A 120 6.67 -6.34 12.55
C GLN A 120 5.18 -6.54 12.85
N ASN A 121 4.57 -5.67 13.66
CA ASN A 121 3.15 -5.73 14.00
C ASN A 121 2.26 -5.00 12.97
N ALA A 122 2.86 -4.25 12.06
CA ALA A 122 2.12 -3.49 11.08
C ALA A 122 1.51 -4.43 10.04
N THR A 123 0.19 -4.41 9.93
CA THR A 123 -0.58 -5.23 9.01
C THR A 123 -1.44 -4.37 8.13
N ILE A 124 -1.34 -4.56 6.81
CA ILE A 124 -2.37 -4.12 5.86
C ILE A 124 -3.00 -5.38 5.27
N THR A 125 -4.27 -5.66 5.57
CA THR A 125 -4.89 -6.88 5.04
C THR A 125 -5.11 -6.77 3.53
N THR A 126 -5.67 -5.65 3.06
CA THR A 126 -5.83 -5.40 1.63
C THR A 126 -5.45 -3.97 1.29
N LEU A 127 -4.47 -3.82 0.40
CA LEU A 127 -4.12 -2.56 -0.24
C LEU A 127 -4.54 -2.62 -1.71
N THR A 128 -5.41 -1.70 -2.13
CA THR A 128 -5.84 -1.57 -3.52
C THR A 128 -5.43 -0.21 -4.07
N ASN A 129 -4.57 -0.21 -5.07
CA ASN A 129 -4.21 0.98 -5.84
C ASN A 129 -4.99 0.99 -7.15
N THR A 130 -5.87 1.96 -7.36
CA THR A 130 -6.81 2.00 -8.48
C THR A 130 -6.86 3.38 -9.13
N ASN A 131 -6.75 3.48 -10.45
CA ASN A 131 -6.85 4.74 -11.21
C ASN A 131 -5.90 5.85 -10.75
N THR A 132 -4.73 5.48 -10.19
CA THR A 132 -3.77 6.44 -9.66
C THR A 132 -2.34 5.89 -9.67
N THR A 133 -1.38 6.77 -9.37
CA THR A 133 0.01 6.41 -9.14
C THR A 133 0.33 6.44 -7.65
N LEU A 134 0.83 5.31 -7.14
CA LEU A 134 1.49 5.24 -5.83
C LEU A 134 3.00 5.32 -6.04
N SER A 135 3.62 6.36 -5.48
CA SER A 135 5.06 6.62 -5.67
C SER A 135 5.95 5.55 -5.03
N SER A 136 5.56 5.03 -3.87
CA SER A 136 6.27 3.94 -3.22
C SER A 136 5.40 3.19 -2.21
N LEU A 137 5.76 1.93 -1.98
CA LEU A 137 5.26 1.10 -0.89
C LEU A 137 6.45 0.44 -0.21
N THR A 138 6.70 0.79 1.05
CA THR A 138 7.72 0.14 1.89
C THR A 138 7.02 -0.73 2.92
N ASN A 139 7.23 -2.04 2.84
CA ASN A 139 6.69 -3.00 3.79
C ASN A 139 7.77 -3.52 4.73
N SER A 140 7.59 -3.31 6.03
CA SER A 140 8.40 -3.88 7.13
C SER A 140 7.59 -4.77 8.07
N GLY A 141 6.32 -5.04 7.72
CA GLY A 141 5.39 -5.89 8.47
C GLY A 141 4.73 -6.89 7.52
N THR A 142 3.41 -7.04 7.61
CA THR A 142 2.63 -7.95 6.76
C THR A 142 1.67 -7.21 5.84
N ILE A 143 1.63 -7.59 4.56
CA ILE A 143 0.56 -7.23 3.63
C ILE A 143 -0.06 -8.51 3.07
N THR A 144 -1.32 -8.80 3.38
CA THR A 144 -1.95 -10.05 2.90
C THR A 144 -2.28 -9.97 1.41
N THR A 145 -2.77 -8.83 0.93
CA THR A 145 -3.08 -8.66 -0.50
C THR A 145 -2.78 -7.26 -0.96
N LEU A 146 -1.97 -7.16 -2.01
CA LEU A 146 -1.69 -5.95 -2.75
C LEU A 146 -2.28 -6.07 -4.16
N ASN A 147 -3.27 -5.25 -4.46
CA ASN A 147 -3.87 -5.15 -5.79
C ASN A 147 -3.42 -3.85 -6.46
N ASN A 148 -2.72 -3.97 -7.58
CA ASN A 148 -2.53 -2.87 -8.52
C ASN A 148 -3.52 -3.05 -9.68
N ASN A 149 -4.66 -2.38 -9.59
CA ASN A 149 -5.75 -2.53 -10.55
C ASN A 149 -5.41 -1.90 -11.91
N ALA A 150 -6.26 -2.18 -12.91
CA ALA A 150 -6.18 -1.54 -14.22
C ALA A 150 -6.07 -0.01 -14.10
N SER A 151 -5.34 0.61 -15.03
CA SER A 151 -5.10 2.06 -15.07
C SER A 151 -4.36 2.64 -13.85
N SER A 152 -3.66 1.79 -13.09
CA SER A 152 -2.84 2.20 -11.96
C SER A 152 -1.35 1.99 -12.20
N THR A 153 -0.55 2.74 -11.48
CA THR A 153 0.90 2.54 -11.39
C THR A 153 1.32 2.43 -9.94
N ILE A 154 2.18 1.46 -9.61
CA ILE A 154 3.00 1.51 -8.40
C ILE A 154 4.45 1.62 -8.86
N THR A 155 5.12 2.72 -8.51
CA THR A 155 6.49 2.93 -8.99
C THR A 155 7.49 2.02 -8.29
N SER A 156 7.40 1.87 -6.97
CA SER A 156 8.27 0.96 -6.23
C SER A 156 7.54 0.25 -5.11
N ILE A 157 7.85 -1.04 -4.97
CA ILE A 157 7.51 -1.84 -3.81
C ILE A 157 8.81 -2.39 -3.24
N THR A 158 9.04 -2.15 -1.96
CA THR A 158 10.15 -2.74 -1.21
C THR A 158 9.56 -3.59 -0.10
N ASN A 159 9.75 -4.90 -0.19
CA ASN A 159 9.48 -5.83 0.90
C ASN A 159 10.77 -6.03 1.70
N ASN A 160 10.86 -5.36 2.85
CA ASN A 160 12.06 -5.36 3.70
C ASN A 160 12.31 -6.73 4.36
N ALA A 161 13.48 -6.87 4.96
CA ALA A 161 13.86 -8.07 5.69
C ALA A 161 12.82 -8.42 6.77
N ASN A 162 12.46 -9.70 6.86
CA ASN A 162 11.45 -10.25 7.76
C ASN A 162 10.01 -9.73 7.52
N ALA A 163 9.80 -8.93 6.47
CA ALA A 163 8.47 -8.52 6.06
C ALA A 163 7.85 -9.57 5.13
N LYS A 164 6.51 -9.64 5.14
CA LYS A 164 5.75 -10.60 4.35
C LYS A 164 4.74 -9.89 3.44
N ILE A 165 4.66 -10.33 2.19
CA ILE A 165 3.51 -10.06 1.32
C ILE A 165 2.93 -11.39 0.83
N ASP A 166 1.68 -11.72 1.16
CA ASP A 166 1.14 -13.01 0.71
C ASP A 166 0.81 -12.98 -0.78
N ASN A 167 0.20 -11.89 -1.27
CA ASN A 167 -0.23 -11.80 -2.66
C ASN A 167 0.04 -10.41 -3.26
N VAL A 168 0.72 -10.37 -4.40
CA VAL A 168 0.83 -9.20 -5.28
C VAL A 168 0.11 -9.50 -6.59
N ASN A 169 -0.99 -8.81 -6.83
CA ASN A 169 -1.78 -8.91 -8.05
C ASN A 169 -1.55 -7.65 -8.89
N ASN A 170 -0.83 -7.78 -10.00
CA ASN A 170 -0.58 -6.67 -10.91
C ASN A 170 -1.43 -6.79 -12.18
N ASN A 171 -2.43 -5.93 -12.32
CA ASN A 171 -3.27 -5.82 -13.52
C ASN A 171 -2.96 -4.56 -14.35
N ALA A 172 -1.92 -3.80 -13.98
CA ALA A 172 -1.47 -2.60 -14.69
C ALA A 172 0.05 -2.48 -14.64
N ILE A 173 0.62 -1.39 -14.11
CA ILE A 173 2.07 -1.17 -14.13
C ILE A 173 2.63 -1.22 -12.70
N ILE A 174 3.59 -2.11 -12.47
CA ILE A 174 4.51 -1.97 -11.34
C ILE A 174 5.92 -1.81 -11.91
N THR A 175 6.58 -0.69 -11.63
CA THR A 175 7.92 -0.48 -12.21
C THR A 175 8.93 -1.38 -11.51
N THR A 176 9.03 -1.31 -10.18
CA THR A 176 9.99 -2.13 -9.43
C THR A 176 9.33 -2.83 -8.26
N LEU A 177 9.56 -4.14 -8.13
CA LEU A 177 9.34 -4.91 -6.91
C LEU A 177 10.68 -5.45 -6.44
N SER A 178 11.10 -5.07 -5.23
CA SER A 178 12.28 -5.61 -4.56
C SER A 178 11.84 -6.40 -3.34
N ASN A 179 12.13 -7.71 -3.34
CA ASN A 179 12.00 -8.55 -2.16
C ASN A 179 13.38 -8.73 -1.54
N THR A 180 13.68 -7.96 -0.50
CA THR A 180 15.02 -7.90 0.08
C THR A 180 15.37 -9.20 0.82
N THR A 181 16.64 -9.35 1.21
CA THR A 181 17.12 -10.52 1.98
C THR A 181 16.24 -10.80 3.20
N ASN A 182 15.83 -12.06 3.38
CA ASN A 182 14.88 -12.52 4.41
C ASN A 182 13.46 -11.93 4.31
N GLY A 183 13.14 -11.13 3.29
CA GLY A 183 11.78 -10.81 2.91
C GLY A 183 11.09 -12.03 2.30
N THR A 184 9.79 -12.17 2.54
CA THR A 184 8.97 -13.24 1.96
C THR A 184 7.84 -12.66 1.12
N ILE A 185 7.71 -13.14 -0.11
CA ILE A 185 6.52 -12.95 -0.94
C ILE A 185 5.98 -14.32 -1.32
N ASP A 186 4.73 -14.63 -1.00
CA ASP A 186 4.20 -15.96 -1.33
C ASP A 186 3.81 -16.02 -2.80
N ASN A 187 2.98 -15.11 -3.28
CA ASN A 187 2.48 -15.14 -4.66
C ASN A 187 2.61 -13.78 -5.35
N VAL A 188 3.13 -13.81 -6.58
CA VAL A 188 3.05 -12.70 -7.53
C VAL A 188 2.29 -13.18 -8.76
N SER A 189 1.18 -12.53 -9.06
CA SER A 189 0.41 -12.73 -10.29
C SER A 189 0.49 -11.47 -11.14
N ASN A 190 1.19 -11.55 -12.28
CA ASN A 190 1.35 -10.46 -13.21
C ASN A 190 0.45 -10.66 -14.43
N SER A 191 -0.56 -9.81 -14.60
CA SER A 191 -1.39 -9.70 -15.80
C SER A 191 -1.15 -8.40 -16.58
N GLY A 192 -0.32 -7.50 -16.04
CA GLY A 192 0.08 -6.26 -16.69
C GLY A 192 1.58 -6.24 -16.99
N THR A 193 2.26 -5.18 -16.55
CA THR A 193 3.68 -4.96 -16.77
C THR A 193 4.42 -4.87 -15.44
N PHE A 194 5.49 -5.65 -15.32
CA PHE A 194 6.60 -5.37 -14.43
C PHE A 194 7.80 -4.89 -15.25
N THR A 195 8.45 -3.81 -14.83
CA THR A 195 9.76 -3.46 -15.41
C THR A 195 10.85 -4.30 -14.75
N THR A 196 10.89 -4.32 -13.42
CA THR A 196 11.89 -5.06 -12.66
C THR A 196 11.25 -5.80 -11.49
N LEU A 197 11.58 -7.09 -11.37
CA LEU A 197 11.36 -7.88 -10.16
C LEU A 197 12.73 -8.39 -9.70
N ASP A 198 13.19 -7.90 -8.55
CA ASP A 198 14.46 -8.28 -7.93
C ASP A 198 14.18 -9.05 -6.64
N ASN A 199 14.47 -10.35 -6.66
CA ASN A 199 14.30 -11.24 -5.52
C ASN A 199 15.65 -11.53 -4.86
N GLN A 200 15.83 -11.01 -3.65
CA GLN A 200 16.95 -11.29 -2.73
C GLN A 200 16.52 -12.18 -1.55
N GLY A 201 15.20 -12.31 -1.31
CA GLY A 201 14.62 -13.13 -0.26
C GLY A 201 13.98 -14.42 -0.79
N THR A 202 12.80 -14.76 -0.25
CA THR A 202 11.99 -15.89 -0.72
C THR A 202 10.78 -15.39 -1.51
N LEU A 203 10.64 -15.87 -2.73
CA LEU A 203 9.44 -15.74 -3.55
C LEU A 203 8.91 -17.15 -3.86
N THR A 204 7.72 -17.50 -3.37
CA THR A 204 7.23 -18.87 -3.56
C THR A 204 6.75 -19.09 -4.99
N THR A 205 5.79 -18.28 -5.45
CA THR A 205 5.20 -18.43 -6.78
C THR A 205 5.22 -17.11 -7.53
N LEU A 206 5.77 -17.12 -8.75
CA LEU A 206 5.60 -16.07 -9.73
C LEU A 206 4.87 -16.62 -10.95
N THR A 207 3.71 -16.05 -11.25
CA THR A 207 2.96 -16.31 -12.48
C THR A 207 2.96 -15.05 -13.35
N ASN A 208 3.62 -15.12 -14.50
CA ASN A 208 3.52 -14.12 -15.55
C ASN A 208 2.43 -14.57 -16.53
N ASN A 209 1.23 -14.00 -16.43
CA ASN A 209 0.04 -14.44 -17.16
C ASN A 209 0.15 -14.15 -18.67
N ALA A 210 -0.80 -14.68 -19.44
CA ALA A 210 -0.92 -14.39 -20.86
C ALA A 210 -0.98 -12.88 -21.13
N ASN A 211 -0.23 -12.43 -22.13
CA ASN A 211 -0.07 -11.02 -22.54
C ASN A 211 0.62 -10.11 -21.52
N ALA A 212 0.98 -10.62 -20.34
CA ALA A 212 1.75 -9.86 -19.37
C ALA A 212 3.22 -9.73 -19.82
N THR A 213 3.85 -8.64 -19.39
CA THR A 213 5.27 -8.38 -19.66
C THR A 213 6.03 -8.25 -18.36
N LEU A 214 7.20 -8.89 -18.29
CA LEU A 214 8.18 -8.71 -17.23
C LEU A 214 9.55 -8.47 -17.88
N THR A 215 10.02 -7.23 -17.84
CA THR A 215 11.25 -6.87 -18.57
C THR A 215 12.47 -7.51 -17.93
N THR A 216 12.63 -7.41 -16.62
CA THR A 216 13.78 -7.99 -15.91
C THR A 216 13.30 -8.73 -14.66
N LEU A 217 13.63 -10.02 -14.60
CA LEU A 217 13.50 -10.85 -13.41
C LEU A 217 14.90 -11.27 -12.95
N THR A 218 15.27 -10.86 -11.74
CA THR A 218 16.53 -11.28 -11.11
C THR A 218 16.22 -12.08 -9.85
N ASN A 219 16.70 -13.32 -9.79
CA ASN A 219 16.73 -14.12 -8.57
C ASN A 219 18.19 -14.19 -8.09
N GLN A 220 18.51 -13.38 -7.09
CA GLN A 220 19.88 -13.11 -6.64
C GLN A 220 20.51 -14.31 -5.92
N GLN A 221 21.82 -14.25 -5.68
CA GLN A 221 22.51 -15.27 -4.89
C GLN A 221 21.85 -15.42 -3.50
N ASN A 222 21.66 -16.67 -3.07
CA ASN A 222 20.99 -17.06 -1.81
C ASN A 222 19.48 -16.76 -1.76
N ALA A 223 18.90 -16.12 -2.77
CA ALA A 223 17.47 -15.98 -2.90
C ALA A 223 16.82 -17.30 -3.36
N THR A 224 15.55 -17.47 -3.01
CA THR A 224 14.74 -18.62 -3.47
C THR A 224 13.55 -18.12 -4.28
N LEU A 225 13.40 -18.66 -5.48
CA LEU A 225 12.19 -18.63 -6.28
C LEU A 225 11.70 -20.06 -6.44
N THR A 226 10.59 -20.45 -5.80
CA THR A 226 10.18 -21.87 -5.83
C THR A 226 9.61 -22.23 -7.20
N THR A 227 8.60 -21.50 -7.67
CA THR A 227 7.95 -21.76 -8.96
C THR A 227 7.85 -20.48 -9.79
N LEU A 228 8.35 -20.55 -11.02
CA LEU A 228 8.09 -19.59 -12.07
C LEU A 228 7.21 -20.24 -13.15
N THR A 229 6.00 -19.70 -13.34
CA THR A 229 5.16 -20.03 -14.50
C THR A 229 5.10 -18.83 -15.44
N ASN A 230 5.68 -18.97 -16.62
CA ASN A 230 5.67 -17.93 -17.65
C ASN A 230 4.71 -18.28 -18.78
N ASN A 231 3.53 -17.66 -18.77
CA ASN A 231 2.55 -17.66 -19.84
C ASN A 231 2.57 -16.36 -20.66
N GLY A 232 3.48 -15.42 -20.36
CA GLY A 232 3.60 -14.13 -21.01
C GLY A 232 4.98 -13.92 -21.62
N ASN A 233 5.45 -12.68 -21.64
CA ASN A 233 6.79 -12.34 -22.11
C ASN A 233 7.68 -11.99 -20.92
N ILE A 234 8.85 -12.64 -20.85
CA ILE A 234 9.97 -12.21 -20.01
C ILE A 234 11.10 -11.79 -20.95
N THR A 235 11.65 -10.59 -20.78
CA THR A 235 12.79 -10.16 -21.61
C THR A 235 14.09 -10.74 -21.06
N ASN A 236 14.40 -10.49 -19.80
CA ASN A 236 15.61 -10.99 -19.16
C ASN A 236 15.25 -11.74 -17.88
N LEU A 237 15.72 -12.98 -17.78
CA LEU A 237 15.69 -13.77 -16.57
C LEU A 237 17.12 -14.09 -16.15
N THR A 238 17.53 -13.57 -15.00
CA THR A 238 18.82 -13.90 -14.38
C THR A 238 18.58 -14.70 -13.09
N ASN A 239 19.15 -15.90 -12.99
CA ASN A 239 19.05 -16.74 -11.80
C ASN A 239 20.43 -17.10 -11.24
N SER A 240 20.84 -16.40 -10.19
CA SER A 240 22.02 -16.73 -9.37
C SER A 240 21.67 -17.43 -8.05
N GLY A 241 20.38 -17.48 -7.69
CA GLY A 241 19.85 -18.19 -6.52
C GLY A 241 19.26 -19.56 -6.85
N THR A 242 18.34 -20.01 -6.01
CA THR A 242 17.58 -21.25 -6.23
C THR A 242 16.32 -20.96 -7.03
N LEU A 243 16.18 -21.58 -8.20
CA LEU A 243 14.92 -21.69 -8.94
C LEU A 243 14.53 -23.17 -9.03
N THR A 244 13.47 -23.57 -8.32
CA THR A 244 13.14 -25.01 -8.23
C THR A 244 12.36 -25.51 -9.44
N THR A 245 11.34 -24.76 -9.87
CA THR A 245 10.49 -25.13 -11.01
C THR A 245 10.35 -23.96 -11.98
N LEU A 246 10.62 -24.22 -13.26
CA LEU A 246 10.39 -23.28 -14.36
C LEU A 246 9.45 -23.92 -15.38
N ASN A 247 8.22 -23.39 -15.47
CA ASN A 247 7.24 -23.73 -16.48
C ASN A 247 7.16 -22.58 -17.49
N ASN A 248 7.91 -22.67 -18.59
CA ASN A 248 7.88 -21.66 -19.64
C ASN A 248 6.96 -22.08 -20.80
N ASN A 249 5.75 -21.51 -20.84
CA ASN A 249 4.74 -21.77 -21.86
C ASN A 249 4.77 -20.75 -23.00
N GLN A 250 5.56 -19.67 -22.87
CA GLN A 250 5.73 -18.63 -23.87
C GLN A 250 7.22 -18.24 -24.00
N HIS A 251 7.57 -16.95 -23.97
CA HIS A 251 8.89 -16.48 -24.35
C HIS A 251 9.69 -15.91 -23.17
N ILE A 252 10.94 -16.37 -23.06
CA ILE A 252 12.01 -15.80 -22.24
C ILE A 252 13.13 -15.48 -23.25
N HIS A 253 13.41 -14.19 -23.50
CA HIS A 253 14.39 -13.82 -24.55
C HIS A 253 15.82 -14.16 -24.13
N THR A 254 16.20 -13.78 -22.90
CA THR A 254 17.53 -14.03 -22.34
C THR A 254 17.39 -14.78 -21.01
N TYR A 255 18.13 -15.87 -20.85
CA TYR A 255 18.27 -16.62 -19.60
C TYR A 255 19.75 -16.77 -19.23
N THR A 256 20.13 -16.27 -18.05
CA THR A 256 21.52 -16.27 -17.55
C THR A 256 21.62 -16.72 -16.10
#